data_AF-A0A397SYH4-F1
#
_entry.id   AF-A0A397SYH4-F1
#
_cell.length_a   1.000
_cell.length_b   1.000
_cell.length_c   1.000
_cell.angle_alpha   90.00
_cell.angle_beta   90.00
_cell.angle_gamma   90.00
#
_symmetry.space_group_name_H-M   'P 1'
#
loop_
_entity.id
_entity.type
_entity.pdbx_description
1 polymer ?
#
loop_
_entity_poly.entity_id
_entity_poly.type
_entity_poly.pdbx_seq_one_letter_code
_entity_poly.pdbx_strand_id
1 'polypeptide(L)'
;EKEILETVANHSPKNFYELKIYNISNSELLPEDLESFFISWKNRDSKKSLNLIIIRNNYIISLEVNEENMKIIEKYKNLGIIKKFEVREFEFEI
;
A
#
# COMPACT_ATOMS: atom_id res chain seq x y z
N GLU A 1 -9.40 2.81 3.39
CA GLU A 1 -8.24 2.24 2.66
C GLU A 1 -8.61 1.11 1.71
N LYS A 2 -9.37 0.09 2.16
CA LYS A 2 -9.80 -1.06 1.34
C LYS A 2 -10.32 -0.68 -0.05
N GLU A 3 -11.32 0.18 -0.13
CA GLU A 3 -11.94 0.59 -1.41
C GLU A 3 -10.92 1.23 -2.38
N ILE A 4 -9.96 2.00 -1.86
CA ILE A 4 -8.89 2.60 -2.66
C ILE A 4 -7.99 1.50 -3.24
N LEU A 5 -7.58 0.54 -2.40
CA LEU A 5 -6.74 -0.58 -2.82
C LEU A 5 -7.42 -1.45 -3.88
N GLU A 6 -8.69 -1.80 -3.66
CA GLU A 6 -9.50 -2.56 -4.61
C GLU A 6 -9.64 -1.80 -5.94
N THR A 7 -9.96 -0.51 -5.88
CA THR A 7 -10.08 0.34 -7.07
C THR A 7 -8.77 0.38 -7.85
N VAL A 8 -7.66 0.57 -7.13
CA VAL A 8 -6.32 0.64 -7.73
C VAL A 8 -5.93 -0.68 -8.38
N ALA A 9 -6.17 -1.82 -7.74
CA ALA A 9 -5.82 -3.12 -8.32
C ALA A 9 -6.64 -3.43 -9.58
N ASN A 10 -7.94 -3.10 -9.58
CA ASN A 10 -8.86 -3.51 -10.64
C ASN A 10 -8.96 -2.52 -11.81
N HIS A 11 -8.78 -1.22 -11.55
CA HIS A 11 -9.09 -0.18 -12.54
C HIS A 11 -7.88 0.66 -12.96
N SER A 12 -6.71 0.51 -12.34
CA SER A 12 -5.54 1.30 -12.73
C SER A 12 -5.00 0.89 -14.11
N PRO A 13 -4.54 1.86 -14.92
CA PRO A 13 -4.01 1.59 -16.24
C PRO A 13 -2.73 0.72 -16.18
N LYS A 14 -2.39 0.04 -17.28
CA LYS A 14 -1.27 -0.91 -17.33
C LYS A 14 0.08 -0.27 -16.97
N ASN A 15 0.24 1.03 -17.20
CA ASN A 15 1.45 1.77 -16.86
C ASN A 15 1.47 2.28 -15.41
N PHE A 16 0.42 2.11 -14.61
CA PHE A 16 0.38 2.50 -13.20
C PHE A 16 1.22 1.56 -12.34
N TYR A 17 2.21 2.12 -11.65
CA TYR A 17 3.13 1.35 -10.81
C TYR A 17 3.46 2.03 -9.47
N GLU A 18 2.96 3.24 -9.19
CA GLU A 18 3.23 3.95 -7.94
C GLU A 18 1.93 4.42 -7.28
N LEU A 19 1.70 3.95 -6.05
CA LEU A 19 0.58 4.36 -5.20
C LEU A 19 1.12 5.12 -4.00
N LYS A 20 0.66 6.37 -3.84
CA LYS A 20 0.89 7.21 -2.66
C LYS A 20 -0.41 7.30 -1.87
N ILE A 21 -0.41 6.87 -0.62
CA ILE A 21 -1.57 6.97 0.27
C ILE A 21 -1.27 8.05 1.30
N TYR A 22 -2.11 9.08 1.33
CA TYR A 22 -2.05 10.15 2.33
C TYR A 22 -3.04 9.84 3.46
N ASN A 23 -2.51 9.42 4.60
CA ASN A 23 -3.29 9.04 5.77
C ASN A 23 -3.53 10.25 6.68
N ILE A 24 -4.78 10.72 6.70
CA ILE A 24 -5.28 11.79 7.56
C ILE A 24 -6.02 11.26 8.80
N SER A 25 -6.24 9.95 8.85
CA SER A 25 -6.93 9.23 9.94
C SER A 25 -6.22 7.91 10.21
N ASN A 26 -6.47 7.32 11.37
CA ASN A 26 -5.96 5.99 11.70
C ASN A 26 -6.42 4.96 10.66
N SER A 27 -5.54 4.01 10.37
CA SER A 27 -5.79 2.90 9.48
C SER A 27 -6.72 1.90 10.15
N GLU A 28 -7.75 1.50 9.41
CA GLU A 28 -8.66 0.41 9.77
C GLU A 28 -8.48 -0.76 8.79
N LEU A 29 -7.38 -0.76 8.02
CA LEU A 29 -7.11 -1.77 7.01
C LEU A 29 -6.80 -3.12 7.68
N LEU A 30 -7.63 -4.11 7.37
CA LEU A 30 -7.42 -5.47 7.81
C LEU A 30 -6.29 -6.15 7.01
N PRO A 31 -5.49 -7.02 7.63
CA PRO A 31 -4.47 -7.81 6.93
C PRO A 31 -5.00 -8.60 5.74
N GLU A 32 -6.22 -9.15 5.84
CA GLU A 32 -6.87 -9.91 4.77
C GLU A 32 -7.17 -9.04 3.55
N ASP A 33 -7.55 -7.77 3.76
CA ASP A 33 -7.80 -6.82 2.68
C ASP A 33 -6.49 -6.43 1.98
N LEU A 34 -5.41 -6.26 2.74
CA LEU A 34 -4.08 -5.97 2.20
C LEU A 34 -3.50 -7.15 1.40
N GLU A 35 -3.63 -8.36 1.92
CA GLU A 35 -3.24 -9.59 1.20
C GLU A 35 -4.04 -9.74 -0.09
N SER A 36 -5.36 -9.53 -0.04
CA SER A 36 -6.24 -9.58 -1.23
C SER A 36 -5.86 -8.55 -2.29
N PHE A 37 -5.47 -7.34 -1.87
CA PHE A 37 -4.93 -6.32 -2.76
C PHE A 37 -3.69 -6.81 -3.51
N PHE A 38 -2.70 -7.39 -2.82
CA PHE A 38 -1.47 -7.84 -3.48
C PHE A 38 -1.68 -9.07 -4.36
N ILE A 39 -2.60 -9.97 -4.02
CA ILE A 39 -3.04 -11.06 -4.91
C ILE A 39 -3.62 -10.47 -6.19
N SER A 40 -4.51 -9.50 -6.07
CA SER A 40 -5.13 -8.82 -7.21
C SER A 40 -4.08 -8.10 -8.05
N TRP A 41 -3.12 -7.40 -7.41
CA TRP A 41 -2.02 -6.73 -8.09
C TRP A 41 -1.15 -7.70 -8.89
N LYS A 42 -0.79 -8.85 -8.31
CA LYS A 42 -0.03 -9.91 -8.99
C LYS A 42 -0.74 -10.44 -10.24
N ASN A 43 -2.08 -10.48 -10.21
CA ASN A 43 -2.91 -11.01 -11.29
C ASN A 43 -3.18 -10.00 -12.41
N ARG A 44 -2.74 -8.74 -12.29
CA ARG A 44 -2.89 -7.74 -13.35
C ARG A 44 -2.15 -8.17 -14.62
N ASP A 45 -2.69 -7.75 -15.76
CA ASP A 45 -2.03 -7.83 -17.07
C ASP A 45 -0.65 -7.15 -17.04
N SER A 46 -0.56 -6.04 -16.32
CA SER A 46 0.70 -5.34 -16.11
C SER A 46 1.60 -6.15 -15.19
N LYS A 47 2.82 -6.44 -15.65
CA LYS A 47 3.87 -7.08 -14.84
C LYS A 47 4.76 -6.07 -14.12
N LYS A 48 4.31 -4.81 -14.00
CA LYS A 48 5.04 -3.79 -13.25
C LYS A 48 4.87 -4.03 -11.74
N SER A 49 5.99 -4.15 -11.05
CA SER A 49 6.02 -4.13 -9.59
C SER A 49 5.52 -2.79 -9.04
N LEU A 50 4.87 -2.85 -7.88
CA LEU A 50 4.31 -1.70 -7.17
C LEU A 50 5.39 -0.94 -6.38
N ASN A 51 5.36 0.38 -6.45
CA ASN A 51 5.91 1.27 -5.44
C ASN A 51 4.75 1.72 -4.54
N LEU A 52 4.77 1.30 -3.28
CA LEU A 52 3.79 1.70 -2.27
C LEU A 52 4.45 2.71 -1.33
N ILE A 53 3.89 3.91 -1.26
CA ILE A 53 4.40 4.98 -0.41
C ILE A 53 3.27 5.42 0.51
N ILE A 54 3.50 5.35 1.80
CA ILE A 54 2.59 5.80 2.84
C ILE A 54 3.07 7.16 3.32
N ILE A 55 2.17 8.13 3.37
CA ILE A 55 2.45 9.48 3.82
C ILE A 55 1.49 9.75 4.96
N ARG A 56 2.02 9.99 6.16
CA ARG A 56 1.22 10.18 7.36
C ARG A 56 1.74 11.32 8.22
N ASN A 57 0.90 11.76 9.14
CA ASN A 57 1.34 12.55 10.28
C ASN A 57 1.85 11.63 11.40
N ASN A 58 2.74 12.13 12.27
CA ASN A 58 3.30 11.37 13.40
C ASN A 58 2.24 10.90 14.43
N TYR A 59 1.08 11.55 14.50
CA TYR A 59 -0.04 11.16 15.37
C TYR A 59 -0.97 10.10 14.77
N ILE A 60 -0.76 9.70 13.52
CA ILE A 60 -1.62 8.74 12.82
C ILE A 60 -1.04 7.33 12.91
N ILE A 61 -1.86 6.38 13.39
CA ILE A 61 -1.58 4.95 13.34
C ILE A 61 -1.94 4.47 11.94
N SER A 62 -0.92 4.24 11.11
CA SER A 62 -1.09 3.83 9.72
C SER A 62 -0.85 2.33 9.54
N LEU A 63 -1.06 1.80 8.33
CA LEU A 63 -1.05 0.36 8.05
C LEU A 63 0.26 -0.34 8.44
N GLU A 64 1.39 0.38 8.45
CA GLU A 64 2.71 -0.17 8.79
C GLU A 64 2.88 -0.46 10.28
N VAL A 65 2.03 0.09 11.14
CA VAL A 65 2.08 -0.14 12.59
C VAL A 65 1.57 -1.54 12.92
N ASN A 66 0.72 -2.11 12.08
CA ASN A 66 0.23 -3.49 12.24
C ASN A 66 1.32 -4.49 11.78
N GLU A 67 1.73 -5.38 12.69
CA GLU A 67 2.78 -6.36 12.41
C GLU A 67 2.42 -7.37 11.31
N GLU A 68 1.15 -7.77 11.21
CA GLU A 68 0.68 -8.69 10.17
C GLU A 68 0.70 -8.03 8.80
N ASN A 69 0.30 -6.75 8.72
CA ASN A 69 0.44 -5.97 7.50
C ASN A 69 1.90 -5.89 7.04
N MET A 70 2.83 -5.68 7.97
CA MET A 70 4.26 -5.65 7.65
C MET A 70 4.81 -7.00 7.20
N LYS A 71 4.36 -8.12 7.79
CA LYS A 71 4.69 -9.48 7.32
C LYS A 71 4.20 -9.71 5.90
N ILE A 72 2.99 -9.26 5.57
CA ILE A 72 2.43 -9.34 4.22
C ILE A 72 3.25 -8.49 3.25
N ILE A 73 3.55 -7.24 3.59
CA ILE A 73 4.38 -6.36 2.74
C ILE A 73 5.73 -7.01 2.44
N GLU A 74 6.40 -7.58 3.45
CA GLU A 74 7.70 -8.20 3.25
C GLU A 74 7.63 -9.46 2.39
N LYS A 75 6.60 -10.30 2.58
CA LYS A 75 6.30 -11.43 1.70
C LYS A 75 6.19 -10.98 0.24
N TYR A 76 5.44 -9.92 -0.04
CA TYR A 76 5.23 -9.44 -1.41
C TYR A 76 6.42 -8.66 -1.99
N LYS A 77 7.28 -8.08 -1.16
CA LYS A 77 8.61 -7.60 -1.57
C LYS A 77 9.49 -8.76 -2.04
N ASN A 78 9.56 -9.85 -1.26
CA ASN A 78 10.34 -11.04 -1.61
C ASN A 78 9.86 -11.73 -2.88
N LEU A 79 8.56 -11.65 -3.19
CA LEU A 79 7.97 -12.14 -4.43
C LEU A 79 8.17 -11.18 -5.63
N GLY A 80 8.81 -10.02 -5.45
CA GLY A 80 9.04 -9.02 -6.49
C GLY A 80 7.77 -8.25 -6.92
N ILE A 81 6.66 -8.43 -6.20
CA ILE A 81 5.40 -7.72 -6.45
C ILE A 81 5.51 -6.28 -5.98
N ILE A 82 6.15 -6.05 -4.84
CA ILE A 82 6.48 -4.72 -4.34
C ILE A 82 7.96 -4.45 -4.64
N LYS A 83 8.23 -3.44 -5.46
CA LYS A 83 9.59 -2.96 -5.73
C LYS A 83 10.07 -2.01 -4.65
N LYS A 84 9.17 -1.19 -4.11
CA LYS A 84 9.49 -0.19 -3.10
C LYS A 84 8.34 -0.07 -2.11
N PHE A 85 8.68 -0.09 -0.83
CA PHE A 85 7.81 0.33 0.27
C PHE A 85 8.51 1.46 1.03
N GLU A 86 7.80 2.56 1.26
CA GLU A 86 8.35 3.72 1.98
C GLU A 86 7.26 4.34 2.86
N VAL A 87 7.65 4.78 4.05
CA VAL A 87 6.79 5.56 4.95
C VAL A 87 7.43 6.92 5.10
N ARG A 88 6.66 7.97 4.84
CA ARG A 88 7.07 9.37 4.94
C ARG A 88 6.20 10.08 5.93
N GLU A 89 6.82 10.98 6.68
CA GLU A 89 6.10 11.95 7.49
C GLU A 89 5.91 13.22 6.65
N PHE A 90 4.71 13.81 6.68
CA PHE A 90 4.49 15.14 6.15
C PHE A 90 4.38 16.12 7.32
N GLU A 91 5.38 16.98 7.47
CA GLU A 91 5.41 18.04 8.46
C GLU A 91 4.44 19.15 8.04
N PHE A 92 3.54 19.56 8.93
CA PHE A 92 2.91 20.87 8.79
C PHE A 92 4.01 21.91 9.01
N GLU A 93 4.35 22.70 7.99
CA GLU A 93 4.97 24.00 8.23
C GLU A 93 3.92 24.84 8.97
N ILE A 94 4.13 25.04 10.28
CA ILE A 94 3.32 25.93 11.14
C ILE A 94 3.80 27.37 10.94
#